data_AF-A0A087CXV4-F1
#
_entry.id   AF-A0A087CXV4-F1
#
_cell.length_a   1.000
_cell.length_b   1.000
_cell.length_c   1.000
_cell.angle_alpha   90.00
_cell.angle_beta   90.00
_cell.angle_gamma   90.00
#
_symmetry.space_group_name_H-M   'P 1'
#
loop_
_entity.id
_entity.type
_entity.pdbx_description
1 polymer ?
#
loop_
_entity_poly.entity_id
_entity_poly.type
_entity_poly.pdbx_seq_one_letter_code
_entity_poly.pdbx_strand_id
1 'polypeptide(L)'
;MGGADTLSELTELKYQRMKACAEIQQRSGWRPPYALMTALELQAIELPRLSSKCRRLKNTAVVAVSHASQRYRIYGVTPVVWSFPLDEVMVERQFPCTSPACTWAMFAAYLDLEELIVLADSMMRRNGRLCRTTLDELAAYVHAAESQVRTMQGEGKRARLFPGYENCKRALLLARSGTDSSMESRTRLVMLKYGLDCPQVNYPIVAGRNRKPVYLDLAYPEFKVCIEYDGSHHAGQWLNDTRRRQAIEDEGWQYVQVTKLDLGDDESEEALARRVARRIEEVVGQHVELTARKTILQVCDGRGLRRKPMHEKLHFTPLLHAGNGDGAVFGAASDELDAVA
;
A
#
# COMPACT_ATOMS: atom_id res chain seq x y z
N MET A 1 8.17 -10.96 -11.06
CA MET A 1 8.30 -9.67 -11.78
C MET A 1 7.50 -8.66 -10.99
N GLY A 2 8.14 -7.63 -10.44
CA GLY A 2 7.49 -6.64 -9.58
C GLY A 2 8.50 -5.58 -9.18
N GLY A 3 8.81 -4.69 -10.13
CA GLY A 3 9.48 -3.41 -9.86
C GLY A 3 8.44 -2.34 -9.53
N ALA A 4 8.89 -1.12 -9.27
CA ALA A 4 8.00 0.03 -9.15
C ALA A 4 7.53 0.45 -10.55
N ASP A 5 6.23 0.44 -10.81
CA ASP A 5 5.68 0.90 -12.09
C ASP A 5 5.72 2.43 -12.15
N THR A 6 6.34 2.97 -13.19
CA THR A 6 6.36 4.41 -13.46
C THR A 6 4.99 4.92 -13.90
N LEU A 7 4.72 6.22 -13.73
CA LEU A 7 3.49 6.85 -14.24
C LEU A 7 3.26 6.56 -15.74
N SER A 8 4.33 6.53 -16.52
CA SER A 8 4.26 6.23 -17.97
C SER A 8 3.83 4.80 -18.23
N GLU A 9 4.38 3.82 -17.49
CA GLU A 9 4.00 2.41 -17.62
C GLU A 9 2.54 2.17 -17.20
N LEU A 10 2.11 2.78 -16.09
CA LEU A 10 0.70 2.70 -15.65
C LEU A 10 -0.25 3.35 -16.67
N THR A 11 0.19 4.44 -17.32
CA THR A 11 -0.60 5.11 -18.37
C THR A 11 -0.74 4.24 -19.61
N GLU A 12 0.34 3.60 -20.05
CA GLU A 12 0.32 2.67 -21.18
C GLU A 12 -0.58 1.46 -20.89
N LEU A 13 -0.46 0.87 -19.69
CA LEU A 13 -1.30 -0.23 -19.24
C LEU A 13 -2.79 0.15 -19.23
N LYS A 14 -3.12 1.35 -18.71
CA LYS A 14 -4.47 1.91 -18.74
C LYS A 14 -5.00 1.99 -20.18
N TYR A 15 -4.21 2.54 -21.10
CA TYR A 15 -4.62 2.71 -22.50
C TYR A 15 -4.84 1.38 -23.22
N GLN A 16 -3.95 0.40 -23.00
CA GLN A 16 -4.13 -0.96 -23.50
C GLN A 16 -5.41 -1.59 -22.96
N ARG A 17 -5.70 -1.41 -21.68
CA ARG A 17 -6.94 -1.95 -21.09
C ARG A 17 -8.18 -1.25 -21.63
N MET A 18 -8.16 0.07 -21.82
CA MET A 18 -9.26 0.82 -22.42
C MET A 18 -9.63 0.30 -23.80
N LYS A 19 -8.65 -0.02 -24.66
CA LYS A 19 -8.89 -0.64 -25.98
C LYS A 19 -9.64 -1.96 -25.86
N ALA A 20 -9.16 -2.86 -25.00
CA ALA A 20 -9.79 -4.16 -24.79
C ALA A 20 -11.23 -4.03 -24.23
N CYS A 21 -11.45 -3.07 -23.33
CA CYS A 21 -12.79 -2.79 -22.79
C CYS A 21 -13.73 -2.22 -23.85
N ALA A 22 -13.26 -1.32 -24.72
CA ALA A 22 -14.06 -0.76 -25.81
C ALA A 22 -14.53 -1.85 -26.80
N GLU A 23 -13.67 -2.80 -27.16
CA GLU A 23 -14.04 -3.94 -28.01
C GLU A 23 -15.14 -4.81 -27.38
N ILE A 24 -15.03 -5.09 -26.08
CA ILE A 24 -16.06 -5.84 -25.32
C ILE A 24 -17.38 -5.07 -25.31
N GLN A 25 -17.32 -3.75 -25.10
CA GLN A 25 -18.50 -2.90 -25.06
C GLN A 25 -19.21 -2.86 -26.42
N GLN A 26 -18.47 -2.72 -27.51
CA GLN A 26 -19.02 -2.68 -28.88
C GLN A 26 -19.77 -3.97 -29.23
N ARG A 27 -19.20 -5.14 -28.91
CA ARG A 27 -19.79 -6.43 -29.32
C ARG A 27 -20.95 -6.94 -28.46
N SER A 28 -21.07 -6.48 -27.21
CA SER A 28 -22.00 -7.09 -26.24
C SER A 28 -23.14 -6.19 -25.78
N GLY A 29 -23.02 -4.86 -25.91
CA GLY A 29 -24.00 -3.91 -25.33
C GLY A 29 -24.09 -3.90 -23.79
N TRP A 30 -23.51 -4.90 -23.11
CA TRP A 30 -23.49 -5.02 -21.65
C TRP A 30 -22.48 -4.05 -21.03
N ARG A 31 -22.88 -3.35 -19.96
CA ARG A 31 -22.10 -2.28 -19.30
C ARG A 31 -22.07 -2.42 -17.76
N PRO A 32 -21.69 -3.58 -17.20
CA PRO A 32 -21.42 -3.68 -15.77
C PRO A 32 -20.14 -2.90 -15.43
N PRO A 33 -19.95 -2.47 -14.17
CA PRO A 33 -18.69 -1.88 -13.76
C PRO A 33 -17.55 -2.90 -13.88
N TYR A 34 -16.44 -2.46 -14.45
CA TYR A 34 -15.17 -3.21 -14.43
C TYR A 34 -14.65 -3.28 -13.00
N ALA A 35 -14.05 -4.42 -12.64
CA ALA A 35 -13.66 -4.73 -11.27
C ALA A 35 -12.28 -5.37 -11.18
N LEU A 36 -11.76 -5.51 -9.95
CA LEU A 36 -10.48 -6.15 -9.65
C LEU A 36 -9.36 -5.66 -10.58
N MET A 37 -8.61 -6.57 -11.22
CA MET A 37 -7.47 -6.22 -12.08
C MET A 37 -7.83 -5.19 -13.15
N THR A 38 -9.01 -5.34 -13.78
CA THR A 38 -9.44 -4.41 -14.83
C THR A 38 -9.72 -3.01 -14.27
N ALA A 39 -10.29 -2.91 -13.07
CA ALA A 39 -10.48 -1.62 -12.40
C ALA A 39 -9.15 -0.97 -12.01
N LEU A 40 -8.17 -1.75 -11.54
CA LEU A 40 -6.84 -1.22 -11.21
C LEU A 40 -6.14 -0.65 -12.47
N GLU A 41 -6.14 -1.42 -13.56
CA GLU A 41 -5.52 -1.01 -14.82
C GLU A 41 -6.20 0.24 -15.40
N LEU A 42 -7.53 0.28 -15.46
CA LEU A 42 -8.28 1.44 -15.97
C LEU A 42 -8.07 2.69 -15.12
N GLN A 43 -7.84 2.53 -13.81
CA GLN A 43 -7.57 3.64 -12.89
C GLN A 43 -6.08 3.97 -12.77
N ALA A 44 -5.20 3.31 -13.52
CA ALA A 44 -3.74 3.48 -13.43
C ALA A 44 -3.21 3.30 -11.98
N ILE A 45 -3.67 2.25 -11.31
CA ILE A 45 -3.20 1.81 -9.99
C ILE A 45 -2.19 0.68 -10.19
N GLU A 46 -1.08 0.71 -9.45
CA GLU A 46 -0.06 -0.34 -9.51
C GLU A 46 -0.65 -1.70 -9.09
N LEU A 47 -0.29 -2.74 -9.85
CA LEU A 47 -0.90 -4.05 -9.69
C LEU A 47 -0.27 -4.83 -8.51
N PRO A 48 -1.08 -5.47 -7.66
CA PRO A 48 -0.57 -6.25 -6.54
C PRO A 48 0.10 -7.55 -7.01
N ARG A 49 0.95 -8.13 -6.15
CA ARG A 49 1.57 -9.43 -6.44
C ARG A 49 0.55 -10.55 -6.24
N LEU A 50 -0.13 -10.91 -7.33
CA LEU A 50 -1.07 -12.01 -7.34
C LEU A 50 -0.38 -13.38 -7.44
N SER A 51 -0.82 -14.32 -6.60
CA SER A 51 -0.46 -15.73 -6.69
C SER A 51 -0.86 -16.35 -8.03
N SER A 52 -0.19 -17.45 -8.42
CA SER A 52 -0.46 -18.18 -9.66
C SER A 52 -1.90 -18.71 -9.76
N LYS A 53 -2.57 -18.91 -8.62
CA LYS A 53 -3.97 -19.35 -8.52
C LYS A 53 -4.96 -18.31 -9.09
N CYS A 54 -4.56 -17.05 -9.16
CA CYS A 54 -5.38 -15.95 -9.67
C CYS A 54 -5.19 -15.68 -11.18
N ARG A 55 -4.63 -16.63 -11.94
CA ARG A 55 -4.31 -16.46 -13.38
C ARG A 55 -5.50 -15.98 -14.22
N ARG A 56 -6.72 -16.42 -13.88
CA ARG A 56 -7.94 -16.00 -14.59
C ARG A 56 -8.19 -14.49 -14.51
N LEU A 57 -7.87 -13.86 -13.37
CA LEU A 57 -8.04 -12.41 -13.18
C LEU A 57 -7.07 -11.61 -14.05
N LYS A 58 -5.89 -12.16 -14.40
CA LYS A 58 -4.89 -11.48 -15.24
C LYS A 58 -5.24 -11.51 -16.72
N ASN A 59 -5.92 -12.55 -17.17
CA ASN A 59 -6.09 -12.83 -18.61
C ASN A 59 -7.46 -12.45 -19.17
N THR A 60 -8.38 -11.95 -18.35
CA THR A 60 -9.75 -11.60 -18.77
C THR A 60 -10.12 -10.21 -18.27
N ALA A 61 -11.05 -9.55 -18.96
CA ALA A 61 -11.69 -8.37 -18.40
C ALA A 61 -12.62 -8.81 -17.26
N VAL A 62 -12.42 -8.26 -16.07
CA VAL A 62 -13.20 -8.61 -14.89
C VAL A 62 -14.27 -7.54 -14.69
N VAL A 63 -15.50 -7.98 -14.44
CA VAL A 63 -16.65 -7.10 -14.20
C VAL A 63 -17.40 -7.55 -12.96
N ALA A 64 -18.00 -6.63 -12.22
CA ALA A 64 -18.79 -6.93 -11.04
C ALA A 64 -20.30 -6.83 -11.32
N VAL A 65 -21.05 -7.73 -10.70
CA VAL A 65 -22.52 -7.72 -10.69
C VAL A 65 -23.02 -7.94 -9.26
N SER A 66 -24.17 -7.38 -8.91
CA SER A 66 -24.70 -7.50 -7.54
C SER A 66 -25.35 -8.85 -7.26
N HIS A 67 -25.81 -9.55 -8.30
CA HIS A 67 -26.45 -10.87 -8.19
C HIS A 67 -26.00 -11.86 -9.25
N ALA A 68 -26.01 -13.15 -8.91
CA ALA A 68 -25.61 -14.23 -9.83
C ALA A 68 -26.49 -14.32 -11.09
N SER A 69 -27.76 -13.90 -11.00
CA SER A 69 -28.69 -13.84 -12.13
C SER A 69 -28.32 -12.79 -13.18
N GLN A 70 -27.50 -11.80 -12.83
CA GLN A 70 -27.05 -10.74 -13.72
C GLN A 70 -25.77 -11.11 -14.49
N ARG A 71 -25.28 -12.35 -14.36
CA ARG A 71 -24.09 -12.81 -15.08
C ARG A 71 -24.40 -13.04 -16.56
N TYR A 72 -23.64 -12.41 -17.44
CA TYR A 72 -23.66 -12.69 -18.87
C TYR A 72 -22.40 -13.45 -19.28
N ARG A 73 -22.54 -14.43 -20.18
CA ARG A 73 -21.41 -15.18 -20.73
C ARG A 73 -20.90 -14.48 -21.98
N ILE A 74 -19.86 -13.67 -21.82
CA ILE A 74 -19.15 -13.02 -22.92
C ILE A 74 -17.73 -13.57 -22.97
N TYR A 75 -17.27 -13.92 -24.16
CA TYR A 75 -15.89 -14.40 -24.36
C TYR A 75 -14.89 -13.35 -23.82
N GLY A 76 -13.84 -13.79 -23.14
CA GLY A 76 -12.82 -12.91 -22.56
C GLY A 76 -13.27 -12.07 -21.35
N VAL A 77 -14.49 -12.27 -20.84
CA VAL A 77 -15.02 -11.56 -19.66
C VAL A 77 -15.25 -12.53 -18.51
N THR A 78 -14.79 -12.17 -17.31
CA THR A 78 -15.06 -12.89 -16.06
C THR A 78 -15.96 -12.06 -15.17
N PRO A 79 -17.25 -12.44 -15.00
CA PRO A 79 -18.11 -11.79 -14.03
C PRO A 79 -17.84 -12.30 -12.62
N VAL A 80 -17.68 -11.38 -11.67
CA VAL A 80 -17.64 -11.65 -10.22
C VAL A 80 -18.92 -11.12 -9.58
N VAL A 81 -19.43 -11.86 -8.58
CA VAL A 81 -20.63 -11.42 -7.84
C VAL A 81 -20.17 -10.73 -6.57
N TRP A 82 -20.71 -9.54 -6.32
CA TRP A 82 -20.40 -8.73 -5.16
C TRP A 82 -21.69 -8.18 -4.56
N SER A 83 -22.11 -8.76 -3.44
CA SER A 83 -23.39 -8.44 -2.78
C SER A 83 -23.30 -7.29 -1.76
N PHE A 84 -22.23 -6.50 -1.83
CA PHE A 84 -21.93 -5.35 -0.97
C PHE A 84 -21.97 -4.06 -1.81
N PRO A 85 -21.87 -2.86 -1.20
CA PRO A 85 -21.97 -1.61 -1.95
C PRO A 85 -21.03 -1.61 -3.15
N LEU A 86 -21.61 -1.43 -4.34
CA LEU A 86 -20.89 -1.47 -5.60
C LEU A 86 -20.62 -0.03 -6.05
N ASP A 87 -19.88 0.71 -5.23
CA ASP A 87 -19.56 2.11 -5.52
C ASP A 87 -18.77 2.20 -6.82
N GLU A 88 -19.15 3.12 -7.70
CA GLU A 88 -18.59 3.22 -9.06
C GLU A 88 -17.90 4.56 -9.30
N VAL A 89 -16.87 4.52 -10.13
CA VAL A 89 -16.21 5.68 -10.72
C VAL A 89 -16.19 5.54 -12.23
N MET A 90 -16.40 6.65 -12.94
CA MET A 90 -16.40 6.66 -14.40
C MET A 90 -15.02 7.05 -14.94
N VAL A 91 -14.29 6.08 -15.49
CA VAL A 91 -12.97 6.32 -16.10
C VAL A 91 -13.15 6.86 -17.53
N GLU A 92 -12.50 7.98 -17.83
CA GLU A 92 -12.54 8.66 -19.14
C GLU A 92 -13.96 8.90 -19.69
N ARG A 93 -14.94 9.05 -18.79
CA ARG A 93 -16.37 9.20 -19.11
C ARG A 93 -16.98 8.04 -19.93
N GLN A 94 -16.32 6.88 -19.97
CA GLN A 94 -16.69 5.77 -20.85
C GLN A 94 -16.74 4.41 -20.14
N PHE A 95 -15.87 4.20 -19.15
CA PHE A 95 -15.71 2.89 -18.53
C PHE A 95 -16.14 2.94 -17.06
N PRO A 96 -17.34 2.45 -16.71
CA PRO A 96 -17.73 2.33 -15.30
C PRO A 96 -16.79 1.33 -14.64
N CYS A 97 -16.22 1.69 -13.50
CA CYS A 97 -15.32 0.85 -12.71
C CYS A 97 -15.77 0.86 -11.26
N THR A 98 -15.53 -0.23 -10.52
CA THR A 98 -15.63 -0.18 -9.07
C THR A 98 -14.66 0.89 -8.53
N SER A 99 -15.11 1.64 -7.53
CA SER A 99 -14.29 2.63 -6.83
C SER A 99 -13.01 1.97 -6.28
N PRO A 100 -11.94 2.74 -6.01
CA PRO A 100 -10.73 2.19 -5.41
C PRO A 100 -10.99 1.43 -4.10
N ALA A 101 -11.79 2.00 -3.20
CA ALA A 101 -12.15 1.35 -1.93
C ALA A 101 -12.94 0.04 -2.13
N CYS A 102 -13.93 0.04 -3.04
CA CYS A 102 -14.65 -1.17 -3.41
C CYS A 102 -13.70 -2.22 -4.02
N THR A 103 -12.83 -1.79 -4.95
CA THR A 103 -11.85 -2.66 -5.62
C THR A 103 -10.89 -3.30 -4.62
N TRP A 104 -10.38 -2.51 -3.67
CA TRP A 104 -9.50 -2.98 -2.60
C TRP A 104 -10.19 -4.02 -1.71
N ALA A 105 -11.43 -3.76 -1.27
CA ALA A 105 -12.21 -4.72 -0.49
C ALA A 105 -12.48 -6.02 -1.25
N MET A 106 -12.77 -5.95 -2.54
CA MET A 106 -12.91 -7.14 -3.39
C MET A 106 -11.61 -7.95 -3.47
N PHE A 107 -10.44 -7.30 -3.45
CA PHE A 107 -9.13 -7.97 -3.46
C PHE A 107 -8.80 -8.71 -2.16
N ALA A 108 -9.49 -8.42 -1.05
CA ALA A 108 -9.26 -9.11 0.22
C ALA A 108 -9.55 -10.62 0.16
N ALA A 109 -10.33 -11.07 -0.84
CA ALA A 109 -10.56 -12.50 -1.10
C ALA A 109 -9.41 -13.18 -1.88
N TYR A 110 -8.47 -12.41 -2.43
CA TYR A 110 -7.44 -12.88 -3.37
C TYR A 110 -6.01 -12.60 -2.92
N LEU A 111 -5.79 -11.59 -2.08
CA LEU A 111 -4.49 -11.18 -1.57
C LEU A 111 -4.27 -11.71 -0.14
N ASP A 112 -3.00 -11.96 0.19
CA ASP A 112 -2.61 -12.06 1.59
C ASP A 112 -2.64 -10.67 2.24
N LEU A 113 -2.49 -10.64 3.57
CA LEU A 113 -2.58 -9.41 4.33
C LEU A 113 -1.46 -8.41 3.97
N GLU A 114 -0.26 -8.89 3.62
CA GLU A 114 0.85 -8.01 3.24
C GLU A 114 0.53 -7.27 1.93
N GLU A 115 0.14 -8.00 0.89
CA GLU A 115 -0.23 -7.39 -0.38
C GLU A 115 -1.52 -6.58 -0.33
N LEU A 116 -2.44 -6.90 0.58
CA LEU A 116 -3.63 -6.07 0.78
C LEU A 116 -3.26 -4.70 1.37
N ILE A 117 -2.26 -4.63 2.27
CA ILE A 117 -1.70 -3.37 2.77
C ILE A 117 -0.99 -2.63 1.65
N VAL A 118 -0.14 -3.32 0.89
CA VAL A 118 0.61 -2.71 -0.23
C VAL A 118 -0.33 -2.14 -1.29
N LEU A 119 -1.43 -2.83 -1.58
CA LEU A 119 -2.46 -2.33 -2.50
C LEU A 119 -3.18 -1.09 -1.95
N ALA A 120 -3.44 -1.03 -0.64
CA ALA A 120 -4.02 0.17 -0.03
C ALA A 120 -3.08 1.37 -0.20
N ASP A 121 -1.81 1.21 0.17
CA ASP A 121 -0.79 2.25 0.03
C ASP A 121 -0.65 2.73 -1.42
N SER A 122 -0.68 1.79 -2.39
CA SER A 122 -0.53 2.13 -3.81
C SER A 122 -1.69 2.95 -4.38
N MET A 123 -2.85 2.95 -3.72
CA MET A 123 -4.00 3.80 -4.05
C MET A 123 -3.92 5.18 -3.38
N MET A 124 -3.05 5.38 -2.40
CA MET A 124 -2.93 6.60 -1.59
C MET A 124 -1.60 7.33 -1.85
N ARG A 125 -1.14 7.36 -3.12
CA ARG A 125 0.16 7.94 -3.51
C ARG A 125 0.30 9.41 -3.12
N ARG A 126 1.53 9.84 -2.82
CA ARG A 126 1.85 11.27 -2.61
C ARG A 126 1.61 12.10 -3.87
N ASN A 127 1.95 11.54 -5.03
CA ASN A 127 1.61 12.16 -6.31
C ASN A 127 0.09 12.23 -6.50
N GLY A 128 -0.49 13.42 -6.43
CA GLY A 128 -1.93 13.63 -6.58
C GLY A 128 -2.54 13.13 -7.91
N ARG A 129 -1.72 12.93 -8.97
CA ARG A 129 -2.18 12.30 -10.22
C ARG A 129 -2.33 10.79 -10.12
N LEU A 130 -1.72 10.16 -9.11
CA LEU A 130 -1.77 8.73 -8.84
C LEU A 130 -2.55 8.39 -7.56
N CYS A 131 -2.82 9.38 -6.70
CA CYS A 131 -3.76 9.22 -5.60
C CYS A 131 -5.16 8.92 -6.15
N ARG A 132 -5.78 7.86 -5.62
CA ARG A 132 -7.11 7.38 -6.02
C ARG A 132 -8.07 7.31 -4.86
N THR A 133 -7.56 7.19 -3.64
CA THR A 133 -8.39 7.11 -2.45
C THR A 133 -7.66 7.65 -1.22
N THR A 134 -8.36 7.67 -0.10
CA THR A 134 -7.82 8.03 1.22
C THR A 134 -8.06 6.91 2.22
N LEU A 135 -7.37 6.97 3.37
CA LEU A 135 -7.58 6.01 4.44
C LEU A 135 -9.03 6.06 4.95
N ASP A 136 -9.61 7.26 5.03
CA ASP A 136 -11.00 7.49 5.45
C ASP A 136 -12.00 6.85 4.50
N GLU A 137 -11.77 6.91 3.18
CA GLU A 137 -12.63 6.25 2.20
C GLU A 137 -12.54 4.72 2.28
N LEU A 138 -11.33 4.17 2.50
CA LEU A 138 -11.16 2.73 2.73
C LEU A 138 -11.88 2.28 4.00
N ALA A 139 -11.74 3.04 5.09
CA ALA A 139 -12.42 2.77 6.36
C ALA A 139 -13.95 2.89 6.22
N ALA A 140 -14.44 3.95 5.58
CA ALA A 140 -15.86 4.18 5.32
C ALA A 140 -16.48 3.02 4.53
N TYR A 141 -15.77 2.46 3.55
CA TYR A 141 -16.24 1.30 2.80
C TYR A 141 -16.38 0.04 3.69
N VAL A 142 -15.39 -0.22 4.54
CA VAL A 142 -15.44 -1.33 5.52
C VAL A 142 -16.62 -1.14 6.48
N HIS A 143 -16.80 0.06 7.03
CA HIS A 143 -17.94 0.39 7.89
C HIS A 143 -19.29 0.24 7.19
N ALA A 144 -19.40 0.65 5.92
CA ALA A 144 -20.63 0.51 5.14
C ALA A 144 -21.00 -0.98 4.95
N ALA A 145 -20.03 -1.84 4.66
CA ALA A 145 -20.25 -3.28 4.53
C ALA A 145 -20.71 -3.92 5.86
N GLU A 146 -20.13 -3.49 6.98
CA GLU A 146 -20.55 -3.93 8.32
C GLU A 146 -21.97 -3.48 8.66
N SER A 147 -22.26 -2.20 8.41
CA SER A 147 -23.58 -1.62 8.60
C SER A 147 -24.64 -2.38 7.81
N GLN A 148 -24.37 -2.68 6.53
CA GLN A 148 -25.26 -3.48 5.69
C GLN A 148 -25.55 -4.86 6.30
N VAL A 149 -24.53 -5.56 6.80
CA VAL A 149 -24.71 -6.88 7.43
C VAL A 149 -25.52 -6.77 8.72
N ARG A 150 -25.25 -5.77 9.57
CA ARG A 150 -26.03 -5.52 10.79
C ARG A 150 -27.50 -5.27 10.50
N THR A 151 -27.80 -4.42 9.51
CA THR A 151 -29.18 -4.15 9.09
C THR A 151 -29.88 -5.42 8.61
N MET A 152 -29.24 -6.21 7.74
CA MET A 152 -29.83 -7.47 7.26
C MET A 152 -30.06 -8.48 8.39
N GLN A 153 -29.16 -8.57 9.36
CA GLN A 153 -29.33 -9.43 10.53
C GLN A 153 -30.47 -8.95 11.44
N GLY A 154 -30.64 -7.63 11.61
CA GLY A 154 -31.78 -7.03 12.31
C GLY A 154 -33.13 -7.33 11.64
N GLU A 155 -33.12 -7.49 10.31
CA GLU A 155 -34.29 -7.93 9.52
C GLU A 155 -34.50 -9.46 9.54
N GLY A 156 -33.74 -10.21 10.35
CA GLY A 156 -33.83 -11.67 10.46
C GLY A 156 -33.20 -12.44 9.29
N LYS A 157 -32.45 -11.77 8.39
CA LYS A 157 -31.77 -12.42 7.27
C LYS A 157 -30.43 -13.00 7.71
N ARG A 158 -30.07 -14.15 7.15
CA ARG A 158 -28.72 -14.72 7.30
C ARG A 158 -27.73 -13.95 6.41
N ALA A 159 -27.06 -12.95 6.98
CA ALA A 159 -26.00 -12.19 6.32
C ALA A 159 -24.65 -12.42 6.99
N ARG A 160 -23.58 -12.43 6.18
CA ARG A 160 -22.18 -12.52 6.60
C ARG A 160 -21.38 -11.48 5.85
N LEU A 161 -20.29 -11.02 6.45
CA LEU A 161 -19.31 -10.13 5.83
C LEU A 161 -18.61 -10.80 4.64
N PHE A 162 -18.05 -10.00 3.73
CA PHE A 162 -17.35 -10.54 2.56
C PHE A 162 -16.07 -11.28 2.97
N PRO A 163 -15.63 -12.27 2.17
CA PRO A 163 -14.35 -12.94 2.41
C PRO A 163 -13.19 -11.94 2.45
N GLY A 164 -12.40 -11.97 3.53
CA GLY A 164 -11.28 -11.06 3.72
C GLY A 164 -11.59 -9.77 4.46
N TYR A 165 -12.84 -9.54 4.90
CA TYR A 165 -13.22 -8.34 5.68
C TYR A 165 -12.30 -8.08 6.88
N GLU A 166 -11.99 -9.10 7.68
CA GLU A 166 -11.08 -8.95 8.82
C GLU A 166 -9.64 -8.58 8.40
N ASN A 167 -9.23 -8.96 7.19
CA ASN A 167 -7.95 -8.53 6.65
C ASN A 167 -8.00 -7.07 6.19
N CYS A 168 -9.12 -6.56 5.67
CA CYS A 168 -9.29 -5.13 5.43
C CYS A 168 -9.12 -4.33 6.74
N LYS A 169 -9.79 -4.73 7.82
CA LYS A 169 -9.65 -4.10 9.15
C LYS A 169 -8.19 -4.08 9.62
N ARG A 170 -7.50 -5.22 9.53
CA ARG A 170 -6.08 -5.32 9.90
C ARG A 170 -5.17 -4.48 9.00
N ALA A 171 -5.46 -4.45 7.71
CA ALA A 171 -4.68 -3.69 6.75
C ALA A 171 -4.75 -2.19 7.04
N LEU A 172 -5.91 -1.66 7.44
CA LEU A 172 -6.07 -0.24 7.82
C LEU A 172 -5.13 0.18 8.97
N LEU A 173 -4.77 -0.74 9.88
CA LEU A 173 -3.82 -0.44 10.97
C LEU A 173 -2.40 -0.13 10.46
N LEU A 174 -2.00 -0.78 9.37
CA LEU A 174 -0.64 -0.69 8.82
C LEU A 174 -0.55 0.08 7.51
N ALA A 175 -1.67 0.39 6.86
CA ALA A 175 -1.72 1.18 5.65
C ALA A 175 -1.17 2.59 5.92
N ARG A 176 -0.43 3.14 4.96
CA ARG A 176 0.17 4.48 5.01
C ARG A 176 -0.05 5.17 3.68
N SER A 177 -0.59 6.38 3.76
CA SER A 177 -0.66 7.29 2.62
C SER A 177 0.72 7.87 2.32
N GLY A 178 0.88 8.38 1.09
CA GLY A 178 2.04 9.15 0.69
C GLY A 178 3.24 8.32 0.21
N THR A 179 3.12 7.01 0.00
CA THR A 179 4.17 6.22 -0.67
C THR A 179 4.22 6.57 -2.17
N ASP A 180 5.38 6.44 -2.82
CA ASP A 180 5.52 6.69 -4.27
C ASP A 180 5.61 5.40 -5.10
N SER A 181 6.00 4.28 -4.48
CA SER A 181 6.00 2.95 -5.11
C SER A 181 5.50 1.84 -4.17
N SER A 182 5.05 0.71 -4.72
CA SER A 182 4.66 -0.43 -3.89
C SER A 182 5.88 -1.12 -3.27
N MET A 183 7.07 -0.85 -3.80
CA MET A 183 8.33 -1.35 -3.27
C MET A 183 8.72 -0.63 -1.98
N GLU A 184 8.47 0.67 -1.86
CA GLU A 184 8.59 1.41 -0.59
C GLU A 184 7.71 0.79 0.51
N SER A 185 6.44 0.49 0.21
CA SER A 185 5.54 -0.18 1.15
C SER A 185 6.08 -1.54 1.61
N ARG A 186 6.65 -2.33 0.69
CA ARG A 186 7.26 -3.63 1.05
C ARG A 186 8.50 -3.46 1.92
N THR A 187 9.39 -2.53 1.58
CA THR A 187 10.56 -2.16 2.40
C THR A 187 10.14 -1.75 3.81
N ARG A 188 9.08 -0.94 3.93
CA ARG A 188 8.53 -0.49 5.21
C ARG A 188 8.05 -1.65 6.07
N LEU A 189 7.33 -2.60 5.47
CA LEU A 189 6.81 -3.77 6.19
C LEU A 189 7.92 -4.71 6.66
N VAL A 190 9.08 -4.78 5.97
CA VAL A 190 10.25 -5.52 6.47
C VAL A 190 10.70 -5.00 7.83
N MET A 191 10.75 -3.70 8.03
CA MET A 191 11.20 -3.12 9.32
C MET A 191 10.34 -3.64 10.48
N LEU A 192 9.03 -3.62 10.28
CA LEU A 192 8.04 -4.08 11.25
C LEU A 192 8.14 -5.59 11.53
N LYS A 193 8.41 -6.40 10.49
CA LYS A 193 8.57 -7.87 10.60
C LYS A 193 9.71 -8.26 11.54
N TYR A 194 10.75 -7.43 11.66
CA TYR A 194 11.91 -7.68 12.54
C TYR A 194 11.92 -6.81 13.81
N GLY A 195 10.79 -6.17 14.13
CA GLY A 195 10.59 -5.49 15.40
C GLY A 195 11.14 -4.07 15.48
N LEU A 196 11.62 -3.51 14.38
CA LEU A 196 11.85 -2.08 14.26
C LEU A 196 10.50 -1.34 14.19
N ASP A 197 10.49 -0.09 14.64
CA ASP A 197 9.32 0.77 14.55
C ASP A 197 8.97 1.07 13.08
N CYS A 198 7.75 1.50 12.78
CA CYS A 198 7.36 1.88 11.43
C CYS A 198 8.15 3.14 11.00
N PRO A 199 8.97 3.11 9.93
CA PRO A 199 9.59 4.32 9.43
C PRO A 199 8.54 5.28 8.86
N GLN A 200 8.84 6.57 8.87
CA GLN A 200 8.04 7.61 8.23
C GLN A 200 8.22 7.54 6.71
N VAL A 201 7.12 7.64 5.97
CA VAL A 201 7.10 7.56 4.51
C VAL A 201 7.31 8.95 3.90
N ASN A 202 8.10 9.04 2.82
CA ASN A 202 8.30 10.27 2.05
C ASN A 202 8.68 11.47 2.96
N TYR A 203 9.62 11.25 3.88
CA TYR A 203 10.01 12.26 4.86
C TYR A 203 10.74 13.43 4.19
N PRO A 204 10.25 14.67 4.29
CA PRO A 204 10.87 15.80 3.63
C PRO A 204 12.11 16.29 4.38
N ILE A 205 13.20 16.49 3.65
CA ILE A 205 14.41 17.17 4.12
C ILE A 205 14.76 18.33 3.18
N VAL A 206 15.45 19.33 3.70
CA VAL A 206 16.09 20.36 2.86
C VAL A 206 17.51 19.91 2.62
N ALA A 207 17.87 19.61 1.36
CA ALA A 207 19.19 19.12 1.01
C ALA A 207 19.71 19.75 -0.29
N GLY A 208 21.03 19.83 -0.41
CA GLY A 208 21.74 20.31 -1.59
C GLY A 208 21.71 21.84 -1.79
N ARG A 209 22.51 22.31 -2.76
CA ARG A 209 22.80 23.75 -2.97
C ARG A 209 21.57 24.63 -3.22
N ASN A 210 20.52 24.08 -3.82
CA ASN A 210 19.32 24.83 -4.18
C ASN A 210 18.25 24.84 -3.08
N ARG A 211 18.53 24.24 -1.90
CA ARG A 211 17.60 24.15 -0.75
C ARG A 211 16.19 23.67 -1.14
N LYS A 212 16.11 22.76 -2.11
CA LYS A 212 14.82 22.16 -2.52
C LYS A 212 14.46 21.02 -1.57
N PRO A 213 13.16 20.77 -1.34
CA PRO A 213 12.74 19.61 -0.58
C PRO A 213 13.12 18.34 -1.33
N VAL A 214 13.83 17.46 -0.64
CA VAL A 214 14.13 16.08 -1.03
C VAL A 214 13.27 15.19 -0.13
N TYR A 215 12.50 14.30 -0.74
CA TYR A 215 11.63 13.37 0.00
C TYR A 215 12.37 12.05 0.13
N LEU A 216 12.63 11.63 1.35
CA LEU A 216 13.24 10.34 1.64
C LEU A 216 12.16 9.26 1.62
N ASP A 217 12.36 8.20 0.86
CA ASP A 217 11.38 7.12 0.69
C ASP A 217 10.84 6.64 2.04
N LEU A 218 11.76 6.27 2.93
CA LEU A 218 11.50 5.91 4.31
C LEU A 218 12.56 6.53 5.23
N ALA A 219 12.16 6.97 6.41
CA ALA A 219 13.06 7.60 7.37
C ALA A 219 12.78 7.21 8.82
N TYR A 220 13.84 7.18 9.61
CA TYR A 220 13.79 7.37 11.06
C TYR A 220 14.42 8.72 11.39
N PRO A 221 13.65 9.82 11.40
CA PRO A 221 14.19 11.16 11.64
C PRO A 221 14.88 11.30 12.99
N GLU A 222 14.42 10.55 13.98
CA GLU A 222 14.96 10.54 15.33
C GLU A 222 16.43 10.11 15.34
N PHE A 223 16.83 9.28 14.38
CA PHE A 223 18.19 8.77 14.23
C PHE A 223 18.88 9.33 12.97
N LYS A 224 18.23 10.20 12.19
CA LYS A 224 18.64 10.58 10.83
C LYS A 224 19.06 9.38 9.97
N VAL A 225 18.28 8.30 9.98
CA VAL A 225 18.50 7.14 9.09
C VAL A 225 17.49 7.21 7.94
N CYS A 226 17.96 7.13 6.70
CA CYS A 226 17.11 7.04 5.52
C CYS A 226 17.26 5.68 4.82
N ILE A 227 16.16 5.17 4.28
CA ILE A 227 16.08 3.90 3.60
C ILE A 227 15.45 4.15 2.23
N GLU A 228 16.25 4.03 1.17
CA GLU A 228 15.87 4.41 -0.19
C GLU A 228 15.79 3.15 -1.06
N TYR A 229 14.63 2.94 -1.69
CA TYR A 229 14.45 1.83 -2.61
C TYR A 229 14.94 2.24 -4.00
N ASP A 230 15.96 1.54 -4.47
CA ASP A 230 16.52 1.70 -5.80
C ASP A 230 15.85 0.75 -6.79
N GLY A 231 15.12 1.34 -7.74
CA GLY A 231 14.59 0.65 -8.89
C GLY A 231 15.71 0.09 -9.78
N SER A 232 15.35 -0.64 -10.83
CA SER A 232 16.37 -1.16 -11.76
C SER A 232 17.08 0.03 -12.45
N HIS A 233 18.36 0.24 -12.16
CA HIS A 233 19.15 1.35 -12.69
C HIS A 233 19.15 1.39 -14.23
N HIS A 234 18.73 2.52 -14.80
CA HIS A 234 19.15 2.91 -16.13
C HIS A 234 20.47 3.69 -16.03
N ALA A 235 21.46 3.39 -16.89
CA ALA A 235 22.78 4.02 -16.87
C ALA A 235 22.75 5.57 -16.88
N GLY A 236 21.67 6.17 -17.40
CA GLY A 236 21.46 7.63 -17.42
C GLY A 236 21.05 8.27 -16.08
N GLN A 237 20.68 7.49 -15.06
CA GLN A 237 20.23 8.01 -13.75
C GLN A 237 21.34 8.02 -12.69
N TRP A 238 22.41 7.23 -12.89
CA TRP A 238 23.46 7.01 -11.89
C TRP A 238 24.09 8.28 -11.32
N LEU A 239 24.35 9.29 -12.18
CA LEU A 239 24.97 10.54 -11.74
C LEU A 239 24.02 11.36 -10.84
N ASN A 240 22.71 11.32 -11.12
CA ASN A 240 21.71 12.01 -10.33
C ASN A 240 21.48 11.29 -9.00
N ASP A 241 21.45 9.95 -9.02
CA ASP A 241 21.29 9.13 -7.81
C ASP A 241 22.49 9.32 -6.87
N THR A 242 23.71 9.34 -7.42
CA THR A 242 24.93 9.62 -6.65
C THR A 242 24.90 11.02 -6.02
N ARG A 243 24.52 12.05 -6.79
CA ARG A 243 24.40 13.43 -6.26
C ARG A 243 23.30 13.55 -5.20
N ARG A 244 22.17 12.87 -5.38
CA ARG A 244 21.08 12.81 -4.41
C ARG A 244 21.59 12.19 -3.11
N ARG A 245 22.24 11.03 -3.19
CA ARG A 245 22.83 10.36 -2.03
C ARG A 245 23.83 11.24 -1.30
N GLN A 246 24.77 11.84 -2.02
CA GLN A 246 25.76 12.77 -1.42
C GLN A 246 25.08 13.93 -0.69
N ALA A 247 24.06 14.54 -1.31
CA ALA A 247 23.32 15.63 -0.67
C ALA A 247 22.57 15.20 0.60
N ILE A 248 22.08 13.95 0.67
CA ILE A 248 21.44 13.40 1.86
C ILE A 248 22.49 13.12 2.96
N GLU A 249 23.61 12.49 2.59
CA GLU A 249 24.73 12.20 3.50
C GLU A 249 25.37 13.48 4.05
N ASP A 250 25.51 14.54 3.24
CA ASP A 250 26.02 15.86 3.63
C ASP A 250 25.14 16.53 4.72
N GLU A 251 23.84 16.22 4.76
CA GLU A 251 22.92 16.68 5.82
C GLU A 251 22.97 15.80 7.08
N GLY A 252 23.92 14.86 7.14
CA GLY A 252 24.19 13.98 8.26
C GLY A 252 23.26 12.77 8.36
N TRP A 253 22.61 12.38 7.26
CA TRP A 253 21.76 11.19 7.23
C TRP A 253 22.57 9.92 6.93
N GLN A 254 22.30 8.87 7.69
CA GLN A 254 22.80 7.52 7.42
C GLN A 254 21.98 6.90 6.29
N TYR A 255 22.63 6.65 5.14
CA TYR A 255 21.97 6.15 3.94
C TYR A 255 21.95 4.62 3.87
N VAL A 256 20.77 4.03 3.70
CA VAL A 256 20.57 2.61 3.43
C VAL A 256 19.91 2.44 2.06
N GLN A 257 20.68 1.94 1.09
CA GLN A 257 20.14 1.55 -0.21
C GLN A 257 19.41 0.20 -0.07
N VAL A 258 18.25 0.06 -0.73
CA VAL A 258 17.47 -1.17 -0.80
C VAL A 258 17.23 -1.49 -2.27
N THR A 259 17.39 -2.75 -2.64
CA THR A 259 17.14 -3.23 -4.00
C THR A 259 16.08 -4.32 -3.99
N LYS A 260 15.64 -4.75 -5.16
CA LYS A 260 14.75 -5.92 -5.28
C LYS A 260 15.31 -7.20 -4.64
N LEU A 261 16.64 -7.33 -4.52
CA LEU A 261 17.28 -8.51 -3.95
C LEU A 261 17.08 -8.56 -2.44
N ASP A 262 17.09 -7.40 -1.78
CA ASP A 262 16.83 -7.28 -0.34
C ASP A 262 15.39 -7.67 0.05
N LEU A 263 14.49 -7.78 -0.93
CA LEU A 263 13.08 -8.14 -0.77
C LEU A 263 12.72 -9.47 -1.47
N GLY A 264 13.74 -10.31 -1.71
CA GLY A 264 13.59 -11.57 -2.44
C GLY A 264 13.12 -12.74 -1.59
N ASP A 265 13.61 -12.84 -0.35
CA ASP A 265 13.35 -13.93 0.60
C ASP A 265 13.57 -13.48 2.05
N ASP A 266 13.21 -14.35 3.00
CA ASP A 266 13.27 -14.07 4.44
C ASP A 266 14.70 -13.77 4.94
N GLU A 267 15.73 -14.38 4.34
CA GLU A 267 17.14 -14.14 4.72
C GLU A 267 17.59 -12.74 4.28
N SER A 268 17.24 -12.36 3.06
CA SER A 268 17.54 -11.04 2.50
C SER A 268 16.78 -9.93 3.25
N GLU A 269 15.53 -10.16 3.62
CA GLU A 269 14.74 -9.24 4.45
C GLU A 269 15.39 -9.03 5.84
N GLU A 270 15.85 -10.11 6.47
CA GLU A 270 16.55 -10.03 7.76
C GLU A 270 17.88 -9.27 7.64
N ALA A 271 18.66 -9.56 6.58
CA ALA A 271 19.91 -8.86 6.32
C ALA A 271 19.70 -7.35 6.11
N LEU A 272 18.60 -6.97 5.44
CA LEU A 272 18.18 -5.58 5.31
C LEU A 272 17.84 -4.96 6.67
N ALA A 273 17.00 -5.61 7.49
CA ALA A 273 16.65 -5.12 8.82
C ALA A 273 17.90 -4.96 9.71
N ARG A 274 18.85 -5.91 9.65
CA ARG A 274 20.15 -5.83 10.34
C ARG A 274 21.01 -4.67 9.84
N ARG A 275 20.98 -4.38 8.54
CA ARG A 275 21.70 -3.23 7.97
C ARG A 275 21.13 -1.91 8.47
N VAL A 276 19.81 -1.79 8.57
CA VAL A 276 19.13 -0.62 9.14
C VAL A 276 19.42 -0.48 10.63
N ALA A 277 19.29 -1.56 11.41
CA ALA A 277 19.60 -1.57 12.83
C ALA A 277 21.04 -1.09 13.08
N ARG A 278 22.03 -1.60 12.34
CA ARG A 278 23.43 -1.14 12.45
C ARG A 278 23.60 0.36 12.20
N ARG A 279 22.88 0.96 11.25
CA ARG A 279 22.91 2.41 11.04
C ARG A 279 22.35 3.19 12.22
N ILE A 280 21.31 2.65 12.87
CA ILE A 280 20.78 3.24 14.10
C ILE A 280 21.81 3.08 15.24
N GLU A 281 22.43 1.91 15.40
CA GLU A 281 23.47 1.64 16.41
C GLU A 281 24.67 2.59 16.30
N GLU A 282 25.14 2.86 15.08
CA GLU A 282 26.21 3.82 14.81
C GLU A 282 25.87 5.23 15.30
N VAL A 283 24.60 5.61 15.29
CA VAL A 283 24.11 6.92 15.75
C VAL A 283 23.89 6.93 17.26
N VAL A 284 23.28 5.88 17.82
CA VAL A 284 22.89 5.85 19.24
C VAL A 284 24.00 5.35 20.16
N GLY A 285 25.03 4.68 19.63
CA GLY A 285 26.13 4.08 20.41
C GLY A 285 25.72 2.88 21.27
N GLN A 286 24.57 2.28 20.98
CA GLN A 286 23.97 1.16 21.73
C GLN A 286 23.40 0.13 20.75
N HIS A 287 23.39 -1.15 21.16
CA HIS A 287 22.86 -2.23 20.34
C HIS A 287 21.34 -2.10 20.14
N VAL A 288 20.87 -2.33 18.91
CA VAL A 288 19.45 -2.33 18.56
C VAL A 288 19.02 -3.79 18.34
N GLU A 289 18.32 -4.34 19.33
CA GLU A 289 17.87 -5.73 19.28
C GLU A 289 16.72 -5.92 18.28
N LEU A 290 16.95 -6.79 17.29
CA LEU A 290 15.91 -7.26 16.38
C LEU A 290 15.17 -8.46 16.95
N THR A 291 13.88 -8.59 16.65
CA THR A 291 13.12 -9.79 16.98
C THR A 291 13.28 -10.87 15.91
N ALA A 292 12.95 -12.12 16.25
CA ALA A 292 12.65 -13.13 15.25
C ALA A 292 11.57 -12.60 14.27
N ARG A 293 11.61 -13.11 13.03
CA ARG A 293 10.67 -12.69 11.98
C ARG A 293 9.23 -12.91 12.42
N LYS A 294 8.43 -11.85 12.35
CA LYS A 294 6.98 -11.87 12.59
C LYS A 294 6.23 -12.01 11.28
N THR A 295 5.12 -12.71 11.32
CA THR A 295 4.09 -12.62 10.28
C THR A 295 3.42 -11.25 10.32
N ILE A 296 2.89 -10.76 9.19
CA ILE A 296 2.13 -9.49 9.18
C ILE A 296 0.94 -9.53 10.13
N LEU A 297 0.29 -10.68 10.30
CA LEU A 297 -0.79 -10.83 11.29
C LEU A 297 -0.31 -10.54 12.72
N GLN A 298 0.89 -10.99 13.10
CA GLN A 298 1.49 -10.69 14.40
C GLN A 298 1.94 -9.23 14.52
N VAL A 299 2.35 -8.60 13.41
CA VAL A 299 2.65 -7.15 13.38
C VAL A 299 1.38 -6.34 13.66
N CYS A 300 0.22 -6.77 13.17
CA CYS A 300 -1.07 -6.13 13.40
C CYS A 300 -1.64 -6.30 14.83
N ASP A 301 -0.99 -7.06 15.73
CA ASP A 301 -1.47 -7.21 17.11
C ASP A 301 -1.41 -5.85 17.83
N GLY A 302 -2.57 -5.38 18.31
CA GLY A 302 -2.71 -4.07 18.96
C GLY A 302 -1.81 -3.87 20.19
N ARG A 303 -1.33 -4.97 20.82
CA ARG A 303 -0.33 -4.89 21.89
C ARG A 303 1.04 -4.43 21.40
N GLY A 304 1.39 -4.76 20.16
CA GLY A 304 2.62 -4.32 19.50
C GLY A 304 2.58 -2.85 19.10
N LEU A 305 1.40 -2.33 18.74
CA LEU A 305 1.18 -0.93 18.33
C LEU A 305 1.27 0.06 19.49
N ARG A 306 1.06 -0.38 20.74
CA ARG A 306 1.13 0.45 21.96
C ARG A 306 2.52 0.51 22.60
N ARG A 307 3.56 0.06 21.88
CA ARG A 307 4.94 0.07 22.39
C ARG A 307 5.49 1.49 22.41
N LYS A 308 6.33 1.77 23.41
CA LYS A 308 7.13 3.01 23.43
C LYS A 308 7.95 3.12 22.13
N PRO A 309 8.07 4.33 21.55
CA PRO A 309 8.95 4.59 20.42
C PRO A 309 10.38 4.08 20.66
N MET A 310 11.07 3.71 19.59
CA MET A 310 12.41 3.15 19.62
C MET A 310 13.41 4.05 20.32
N HIS A 311 13.37 5.35 20.05
CA HIS A 311 14.28 6.31 20.69
C HIS A 311 14.07 6.36 22.21
N GLU A 312 12.82 6.25 22.70
CA GLU A 312 12.55 6.17 24.14
C GLU A 312 13.06 4.86 24.76
N LYS A 313 12.85 3.72 24.07
CA LYS A 313 13.36 2.42 24.52
C LYS A 313 14.89 2.39 24.60
N LEU A 314 15.55 3.11 23.70
CA LEU A 314 17.01 3.27 23.64
C LEU A 314 17.53 4.40 24.53
N HIS A 315 16.65 5.12 25.25
CA HIS A 315 17.00 6.30 26.04
C HIS A 315 17.79 7.35 25.23
N PHE A 316 17.47 7.48 23.94
CA PHE A 316 18.14 8.37 23.00
C PHE A 316 17.32 9.63 22.78
N THR A 317 17.99 10.79 22.79
CA THR A 317 17.35 12.07 22.46
C THR A 317 17.29 12.22 20.93
N PRO A 318 16.09 12.30 20.31
CA PRO A 318 15.96 12.39 18.87
C PRO A 318 16.79 13.51 18.24
N LEU A 319 17.53 13.21 17.17
CA LEU A 319 18.29 14.19 16.40
C LEU A 319 17.40 15.19 15.68
N LEU A 320 16.23 14.72 15.25
CA LEU A 320 15.14 15.53 14.75
C LEU A 320 13.89 15.12 15.52
N HIS A 321 13.10 16.10 15.95
CA HIS A 321 11.73 15.81 16.33
C HIS A 321 11.01 15.33 15.08
N ALA A 322 10.28 14.22 15.17
CA ALA A 322 9.31 13.84 14.15
C ALA A 322 8.49 15.10 13.84
N GLY A 323 8.64 15.63 12.62
CA GLY A 323 8.18 16.97 12.30
C GLY A 323 6.71 17.19 12.65
N ASN A 324 6.41 18.39 13.17
CA ASN A 324 5.07 18.96 13.27
C ASN A 324 4.40 19.05 11.88
N GLY A 325 3.93 17.92 11.36
CA GLY A 325 2.99 17.79 10.26
C GLY A 325 1.83 16.95 10.77
N ASP A 326 0.84 17.64 11.34
CA ASP A 326 -0.35 17.11 12.02
C ASP A 326 -0.09 16.19 13.22
N GLY A 327 -0.42 16.72 14.40
CA GLY A 327 -0.66 15.95 15.62
C GLY A 327 -1.91 15.07 15.52
N ALA A 328 -1.96 14.20 14.51
CA ALA A 328 -3.07 13.29 14.23
C ALA A 328 -2.59 11.97 13.61
N VAL A 329 -1.50 11.35 14.11
CA VAL A 329 -1.14 9.98 13.65
C VAL A 329 -0.74 9.02 14.78
N PHE A 330 -0.59 9.49 16.03
CA PHE A 330 -0.41 8.60 17.20
C PHE A 330 -1.28 8.95 18.42
N GLY A 331 -2.30 9.80 18.27
CA GLY A 331 -3.19 10.18 19.37
C GLY A 331 -4.55 10.65 18.87
N ALA A 332 -5.40 9.68 18.50
CA ALA A 332 -6.86 9.79 18.29
C ALA A 332 -7.41 8.44 17.78
N ALA A 333 -6.55 7.57 17.26
CA ALA A 333 -6.96 6.22 16.88
C ALA A 333 -7.20 5.29 18.10
N SER A 334 -6.81 5.66 19.33
CA SER A 334 -7.13 4.84 20.50
C SER A 334 -8.62 4.86 20.83
N ASP A 335 -9.30 5.99 20.58
CA ASP A 335 -10.66 6.19 21.09
C ASP A 335 -11.73 5.84 20.04
N GLU A 336 -11.37 5.78 18.74
CA GLU A 336 -12.27 5.29 17.67
C GLU A 336 -11.94 3.86 17.16
N LEU A 337 -10.74 3.30 17.41
CA LEU A 337 -10.47 1.88 17.10
C LEU A 337 -11.06 0.91 18.14
N ASP A 338 -11.47 1.40 19.31
CA ASP A 338 -12.24 0.59 20.27
C ASP A 338 -13.65 0.26 19.74
N ALA A 339 -14.12 0.94 18.68
CA ALA A 339 -15.35 0.57 17.96
C ALA A 339 -15.12 -0.50 16.87
N VAL A 340 -13.88 -0.91 16.63
CA VAL A 340 -13.48 -1.81 15.54
C VAL A 340 -12.77 -3.08 16.05
N ALA A 341 -12.61 -3.25 17.37
CA ALA A 341 -12.10 -4.48 17.99
C ALA A 341 -13.20 -5.56 18.16
#